data_AF-A0A2Z4UAD1-F1
#
_entry.id   AF-A0A2Z4UAD1-F1
#
_cell.length_a   1.000
_cell.length_b   1.000
_cell.length_c   1.000
_cell.angle_alpha   90.00
_cell.angle_beta   90.00
_cell.angle_gamma   90.00
#
_symmetry.space_group_name_H-M   'P 1'
#
loop_
_entity.id
_entity.type
_entity.pdbx_description
1 polymer ?
#
loop_
_entity_poly.entity_id
_entity_poly.type
_entity_poly.pdbx_seq_one_letter_code
_entity_poly.pdbx_strand_id
1 'polypeptide(L)'
;MKIAICDFELRTLELIKNFVADTDTLGDQPFKILSYENPFDMLAYYSRYRDIDIILLNVEMKSGYDVAKELRKLDKKVEIIFLGKTTKMAVKGYSVNASYYLLKPIQNQVLQYILNKSINNVLSMHTKFFWNKSGERVDKIYYFEM
;
A
#
# COMPACT_ATOMS: atom_id res chain seq x y z
N MET A 1 -10.85 2.63 0.76
CA MET A 1 -9.43 2.60 0.39
C MET A 1 -8.99 1.20 0.02
N LYS A 2 -8.27 1.04 -1.10
CA LYS A 2 -7.66 -0.25 -1.46
C LYS A 2 -6.18 -0.25 -1.12
N ILE A 3 -5.75 -1.24 -0.36
CA ILE A 3 -4.35 -1.43 0.04
C ILE A 3 -3.87 -2.75 -0.54
N ALA A 4 -2.81 -2.71 -1.34
CA ALA A 4 -2.14 -3.91 -1.83
C ALA A 4 -0.95 -4.26 -0.93
N ILE A 5 -0.78 -5.55 -0.65
CA ILE A 5 0.37 -6.09 0.07
C ILE A 5 0.99 -7.17 -0.82
N CYS A 6 2.29 -7.05 -1.10
CA CYS A 6 3.02 -8.01 -1.90
C CYS A 6 4.21 -8.56 -1.10
N ASP A 7 4.13 -9.83 -0.71
CA ASP A 7 5.15 -10.50 0.10
C ASP A 7 5.09 -12.02 -0.10
N PHE A 8 6.24 -12.71 -0.16
CA PHE A 8 6.26 -14.18 -0.16
C PHE A 8 6.10 -14.77 1.25
N GLU A 9 6.29 -13.97 2.29
CA GLU A 9 6.14 -14.43 3.67
C GLU A 9 4.66 -14.35 4.09
N LEU A 10 3.95 -15.48 4.04
CA LEU A 10 2.53 -15.59 4.44
C LEU A 10 2.25 -14.95 5.80
N ARG A 11 3.16 -15.12 6.76
CA ARG A 11 3.08 -14.49 8.10
C ARG A 11 3.04 -12.97 8.04
N THR A 12 3.77 -12.34 7.12
CA THR A 12 3.73 -10.89 6.92
C THR A 12 2.41 -10.47 6.30
N LEU A 13 1.90 -11.22 5.32
CA LEU A 13 0.58 -10.97 4.74
C LEU A 13 -0.53 -11.05 5.80
N GLU A 14 -0.52 -12.11 6.62
CA GLU A 14 -1.50 -12.30 7.70
C GLU A 14 -1.39 -11.23 8.79
N LEU A 15 -0.18 -10.87 9.22
CA LEU A 15 0.03 -9.80 10.20
C LEU A 15 -0.62 -8.50 9.73
N ILE A 16 -0.34 -8.08 8.48
CA ILE A 16 -0.85 -6.81 7.96
C ILE A 16 -2.36 -6.91 7.69
N LYS A 17 -2.86 -8.04 7.18
CA LYS A 17 -4.31 -8.26 7.00
C LYS A 17 -5.05 -8.12 8.32
N ASN A 18 -4.59 -8.81 9.36
CA ASN A 18 -5.21 -8.77 10.68
C ASN A 18 -5.11 -7.38 11.30
N PHE A 19 -3.97 -6.70 11.12
CA PHE A 19 -3.78 -5.33 11.57
C PHE A 19 -4.79 -4.37 10.92
N VAL A 20 -4.96 -4.42 9.59
CA VAL A 20 -5.90 -3.52 8.88
C VAL A 20 -7.36 -3.91 9.09
N ALA A 21 -7.65 -5.19 9.36
CA ALA A 21 -9.00 -5.64 9.66
C ALA A 21 -9.51 -5.17 11.03
N ASP A 22 -8.59 -4.87 11.95
CA ASP A 22 -8.91 -4.31 13.26
C ASP A 22 -9.29 -2.83 13.13
N THR A 23 -10.58 -2.54 13.30
CA THR A 23 -11.18 -1.21 13.11
C THR A 23 -10.64 -0.17 14.08
N ASP A 24 -10.11 -0.59 15.23
CA ASP A 24 -9.54 0.33 16.23
C ASP A 24 -8.18 0.89 15.79
N THR A 25 -7.56 0.32 14.74
CA THR A 25 -6.18 0.67 14.36
C THR A 25 -6.08 1.83 13.36
N LEU A 26 -7.04 1.94 12.43
CA LEU A 26 -6.98 2.86 11.27
C LEU A 26 -8.25 3.73 11.09
N GLY A 27 -9.17 3.67 12.06
CA GLY A 27 -10.43 4.44 12.08
C GLY A 27 -11.53 3.87 11.16
N ASP A 28 -12.67 4.56 11.10
CA ASP A 28 -13.90 4.10 10.43
C ASP A 28 -13.86 4.08 8.88
N GLN A 29 -12.69 4.28 8.27
CA GLN A 29 -12.59 4.29 6.82
C GLN A 29 -12.77 2.87 6.27
N PRO A 30 -13.55 2.67 5.19
CA PRO A 30 -13.71 1.34 4.63
C PRO A 30 -12.45 0.92 3.87
N PHE A 31 -11.80 -0.16 4.31
CA PHE A 31 -10.63 -0.74 3.65
C PHE A 31 -10.96 -2.01 2.87
N LYS A 32 -10.18 -2.26 1.82
CA LYS A 32 -10.07 -3.56 1.15
C LYS A 32 -8.60 -3.92 0.97
N ILE A 33 -8.22 -5.08 1.49
CA ILE A 33 -6.88 -5.63 1.31
C ILE A 33 -6.83 -6.50 0.04
N LEU A 34 -5.83 -6.26 -0.79
CA LEU A 34 -5.43 -7.14 -1.88
C LEU A 34 -4.06 -7.73 -1.54
N SER A 35 -3.90 -9.05 -1.64
CA SER A 35 -2.64 -9.70 -1.28
C SER A 35 -2.08 -10.48 -2.45
N TYR A 36 -0.77 -10.38 -2.60
CA TYR A 36 -0.02 -10.98 -3.69
C TYR A 36 1.25 -11.63 -3.13
N GLU A 37 1.59 -12.80 -3.65
CA GLU A 37 2.88 -13.46 -3.38
C GLU A 37 3.89 -13.23 -4.50
N ASN A 38 3.45 -12.61 -5.60
CA ASN A 38 4.25 -12.32 -6.77
C ASN A 38 4.08 -10.85 -7.17
N PRO A 39 5.17 -10.05 -7.25
CA PRO A 39 5.08 -8.64 -7.56
C PRO A 39 4.61 -8.38 -9.01
N PHE A 40 4.77 -9.33 -9.93
CA PHE A 40 4.28 -9.18 -11.30
C PHE A 40 2.75 -9.29 -11.38
N ASP A 41 2.12 -10.14 -10.56
CA ASP A 41 0.66 -10.26 -10.51
C ASP A 41 0.03 -8.97 -9.94
N MET A 42 0.64 -8.42 -8.89
CA MET A 42 0.28 -7.11 -8.36
C MET A 42 0.43 -6.01 -9.41
N LEU A 43 1.56 -5.97 -10.14
CA LEU A 43 1.80 -4.98 -11.19
C LEU A 43 0.78 -5.09 -12.33
N ALA A 44 0.44 -6.30 -12.75
CA ALA A 44 -0.56 -6.55 -13.80
C ALA A 44 -1.94 -6.06 -13.37
N TYR A 45 -2.36 -6.38 -12.13
CA TYR A 45 -3.61 -5.85 -11.56
C TYR A 45 -3.59 -4.31 -11.55
N TYR A 46 -2.52 -3.72 -10.99
CA TYR A 46 -2.42 -2.27 -10.86
C TYR A 46 -2.39 -1.56 -12.22
N SER A 47 -1.74 -2.16 -13.23
CA SER A 47 -1.72 -1.64 -14.59
C SER A 47 -3.08 -1.64 -15.26
N ARG A 48 -3.97 -2.57 -14.89
CA ARG A 48 -5.31 -2.68 -15.45
C ARG A 48 -6.31 -1.76 -14.76
N TYR A 49 -6.29 -1.69 -13.42
CA TYR A 49 -7.37 -1.04 -12.67
C TYR A 49 -7.01 0.33 -12.09
N ARG A 50 -5.72 0.60 -11.80
CA ARG A 50 -5.24 1.87 -11.22
C ARG A 50 -6.03 2.36 -9.99
N ASP A 51 -6.57 1.43 -9.21
CA ASP A 51 -7.51 1.70 -8.12
C ASP A 51 -6.93 1.36 -6.74
N ILE A 52 -5.64 1.05 -6.66
CA ILE A 52 -4.92 0.85 -5.39
C ILE A 52 -4.41 2.21 -4.91
N ASP A 53 -4.71 2.54 -3.65
CA ASP A 53 -4.31 3.78 -3.00
C ASP A 53 -2.91 3.66 -2.36
N ILE A 54 -2.64 2.53 -1.70
CA ILE A 54 -1.40 2.26 -0.96
C ILE A 54 -0.86 0.86 -1.33
N ILE A 55 0.45 0.76 -1.56
CA ILE A 55 1.15 -0.48 -1.88
C ILE A 55 2.22 -0.75 -0.81
N LEU A 56 2.11 -1.87 -0.10
CA LEU A 56 3.15 -2.43 0.76
C LEU A 56 3.89 -3.51 -0.02
N LEU A 57 5.13 -3.26 -0.40
CA LEU A 57 5.90 -4.12 -1.30
C LEU A 57 7.16 -4.64 -0.62
N ASN A 58 7.27 -5.96 -0.49
CA ASN A 58 8.54 -6.59 -0.15
C ASN A 58 9.55 -6.36 -1.28
N VAL A 59 10.55 -5.53 -1.00
CA VAL A 59 11.52 -5.08 -2.00
C VAL A 59 12.66 -6.08 -2.20
N GLU A 60 12.81 -7.03 -1.27
CA GLU A 60 13.83 -8.09 -1.34
C GLU A 60 13.35 -9.31 -2.16
N MET A 61 12.08 -9.31 -2.60
CA MET A 61 11.60 -10.29 -3.57
C MET A 61 12.40 -10.20 -4.87
N LYS A 62 12.51 -11.33 -5.58
CA LYS A 62 13.01 -11.31 -6.96
C LYS A 62 12.16 -10.31 -7.76
N SER A 63 12.82 -9.31 -8.34
CA SER A 63 12.19 -8.22 -9.09
C SER A 63 11.29 -7.27 -8.27
N GLY A 64 11.24 -7.34 -6.94
CA GLY A 64 10.43 -6.41 -6.12
C GLY A 64 10.83 -4.95 -6.36
N TYR A 65 12.13 -4.66 -6.32
CA TYR A 65 12.64 -3.33 -6.66
C TYR A 65 12.38 -2.91 -8.12
N ASP A 66 12.48 -3.85 -9.07
CA ASP A 66 12.23 -3.57 -10.48
C ASP A 66 10.75 -3.25 -10.73
N VAL A 67 9.85 -3.99 -10.11
CA VAL A 67 8.41 -3.70 -10.12
C VAL A 67 8.11 -2.34 -9.50
N ALA A 68 8.79 -1.95 -8.41
CA ALA A 68 8.63 -0.62 -7.84
C ALA A 68 9.00 0.51 -8.84
N LYS A 69 10.07 0.32 -9.63
CA LYS A 69 10.43 1.26 -10.70
C LYS A 69 9.33 1.34 -11.77
N GLU A 70 8.79 0.21 -12.19
CA GLU A 70 7.70 0.19 -13.17
C GLU A 70 6.43 0.84 -12.61
N LEU A 71 6.05 0.53 -11.36
CA LEU A 71 4.94 1.21 -10.68
C LEU A 71 5.12 2.72 -10.69
N ARG A 72 6.33 3.23 -10.39
CA ARG A 72 6.59 4.67 -10.35
C ARG A 72 6.58 5.33 -11.74
N LYS A 73 6.98 4.60 -12.80
CA LYS A 73 6.81 5.06 -14.19
C LYS A 73 5.34 5.19 -14.56
N LEU A 74 4.52 4.25 -14.10
CA LEU A 74 3.10 4.19 -14.39
C LEU A 74 2.28 5.19 -13.58
N ASP A 75 2.59 5.36 -12.30
CA ASP A 75 1.95 6.31 -11.39
C ASP A 75 2.99 6.99 -10.48
N LYS A 76 3.20 8.29 -10.72
CA LYS A 76 4.14 9.12 -9.95
C LYS A 76 3.69 9.42 -8.52
N LYS A 77 2.43 9.17 -8.19
CA LYS A 77 1.75 9.59 -6.97
C LYS A 77 1.30 8.45 -6.07
N VAL A 78 1.14 7.22 -6.58
CA VAL A 78 0.76 6.08 -5.73
C VAL A 78 1.68 5.95 -4.53
N GLU A 79 1.09 5.73 -3.36
CA GLU A 79 1.80 5.64 -2.08
C GLU A 79 2.46 4.25 -1.98
N ILE A 80 3.79 4.22 -2.00
CA ILE A 80 4.57 2.97 -1.98
C ILE A 80 5.34 2.90 -0.67
N ILE A 81 5.08 1.86 0.11
CA ILE A 81 5.77 1.53 1.35
C ILE A 81 6.60 0.27 1.08
N PHE A 82 7.90 0.34 1.30
CA PHE A 82 8.75 -0.84 1.19
C PHE A 82 8.75 -1.67 2.46
N LEU A 83 8.74 -2.99 2.31
CA LEU A 83 9.00 -3.97 3.36
C LEU A 83 10.36 -4.61 3.08
N GLY A 84 11.20 -4.79 4.09
CA GLY A 84 12.47 -5.51 3.89
C GLY A 84 13.21 -5.82 5.18
N LYS A 85 14.26 -6.65 5.09
CA LYS A 85 15.07 -7.09 6.22
C LYS A 85 16.35 -6.26 6.38
N THR A 86 16.73 -5.49 5.37
CA THR A 86 17.99 -4.73 5.36
C THR A 86 17.81 -3.24 5.09
N THR A 87 18.50 -2.40 5.85
CA THR A 87 18.49 -0.94 5.67
C THR A 87 19.06 -0.48 4.33
N LYS A 88 19.90 -1.30 3.67
CA LYS A 88 20.40 -1.05 2.31
C LYS A 88 19.26 -0.88 1.30
N MET A 89 18.17 -1.61 1.48
CA MET A 89 17.01 -1.50 0.61
C MET A 89 16.17 -0.25 0.89
N ALA A 90 16.19 0.28 2.11
CA ALA A 90 15.58 1.57 2.42
C ALA A 90 16.23 2.70 1.61
N VAL A 91 17.56 2.71 1.50
CA VAL A 91 18.29 3.69 0.69
C VAL A 91 17.89 3.62 -0.80
N LYS A 92 17.70 2.41 -1.34
CA LYS A 92 17.20 2.24 -2.71
C LYS A 92 15.79 2.80 -2.90
N GLY A 93 14.97 2.80 -1.86
CA GLY A 93 13.61 3.37 -1.88
C GLY A 93 13.56 4.83 -2.33
N TYR A 94 14.58 5.63 -2.00
CA TYR A 94 14.64 7.04 -2.43
C TYR A 94 14.65 7.19 -3.96
N SER A 95 15.32 6.29 -4.68
CA SER A 95 15.41 6.38 -6.14
C SER A 95 14.10 6.08 -6.88
N VAL A 96 13.12 5.49 -6.20
CA VAL A 96 11.77 5.24 -6.74
C VAL A 96 10.70 6.04 -6.01
N ASN A 97 11.09 7.01 -5.18
CA ASN A 97 10.21 7.78 -4.31
C ASN A 97 9.27 6.88 -3.51
N ALA A 98 9.80 5.85 -2.84
CA ALA A 98 9.03 5.13 -1.82
C ALA A 98 8.78 6.08 -0.64
N SER A 99 7.53 6.16 -0.18
CA SER A 99 7.09 7.09 0.86
C SER A 99 7.64 6.70 2.22
N TYR A 100 7.68 5.39 2.50
CA TYR A 100 8.16 4.84 3.78
C TYR A 100 8.85 3.48 3.59
N TYR A 101 9.54 3.05 4.63
CA TYR A 101 10.17 1.74 4.73
C TYR A 101 9.85 1.11 6.09
N LEU A 102 9.35 -0.13 6.09
CA LEU A 102 9.10 -0.97 7.25
C LEU A 102 10.16 -2.07 7.33
N LEU A 103 11.01 -1.98 8.34
CA LEU A 103 12.01 -3.01 8.63
C LEU A 103 11.33 -4.21 9.29
N LYS A 104 11.56 -5.40 8.75
CA LYS A 104 11.11 -6.67 9.33
C LYS A 104 12.01 -7.10 10.51
N PRO A 105 11.46 -7.69 11.59
CA PRO A 105 10.04 -7.94 11.82
C PRO A 105 9.26 -6.66 12.09
N ILE A 106 8.07 -6.55 11.48
CA ILE A 106 7.25 -5.34 11.53
C ILE A 106 6.59 -5.22 12.90
N GLN A 107 6.77 -4.08 13.57
CA GLN A 107 6.12 -3.77 14.83
C GLN A 107 4.77 -3.08 14.58
N ASN A 108 3.71 -3.53 15.27
CA ASN A 108 2.36 -3.00 15.07
C ASN A 108 2.27 -1.49 15.25
N GLN A 109 2.94 -0.91 16.25
CA GLN A 109 2.95 0.54 16.49
C GLN A 109 3.56 1.32 15.32
N VAL A 110 4.64 0.79 14.73
CA VAL A 110 5.32 1.41 13.58
C VAL A 110 4.46 1.28 12.33
N LEU A 111 3.82 0.12 12.13
CA LEU A 111 2.86 -0.10 11.05
C LEU A 111 1.68 0.87 11.14
N GLN A 112 1.09 1.03 12.33
CA GLN A 112 -0.01 1.96 12.58
C GLN A 112 0.38 3.39 12.19
N TYR A 113 1.53 3.84 12.68
CA TYR A 113 2.03 5.18 12.42
C TYR A 113 2.23 5.45 10.93
N ILE A 114 2.88 4.52 10.23
CA ILE A 114 3.14 4.66 8.79
C ILE A 114 1.86 4.59 7.97
N LEU A 115 0.94 3.68 8.29
CA LEU A 115 -0.34 3.59 7.59
C LEU A 115 -1.19 4.85 7.80
N ASN A 116 -1.28 5.37 9.03
CA ASN A 116 -2.01 6.62 9.29
C ASN A 116 -1.43 7.80 8.50
N LYS A 117 -0.10 7.93 8.42
CA LYS A 117 0.53 8.95 7.56
C LYS A 117 0.22 8.74 6.09
N SER A 118 0.31 7.51 5.61
CA SER A 118 0.04 7.14 4.22
C SER A 118 -1.42 7.43 3.84
N ILE A 119 -2.36 7.11 4.73
CA ILE A 119 -3.79 7.42 4.59
C ILE A 119 -4.01 8.93 4.48
N ASN A 120 -3.39 9.72 5.37
CA ASN A 120 -3.48 11.18 5.31
C ASN A 120 -2.86 11.77 4.04
N ASN A 121 -1.77 11.19 3.54
CA ASN A 121 -1.17 11.58 2.25
C ASN A 121 -2.16 11.35 1.11
N VAL A 122 -2.82 10.19 1.08
CA VAL A 122 -3.85 9.88 0.06
C VAL A 122 -5.06 10.82 0.16
N LEU A 123 -5.50 11.16 1.37
CA LEU A 123 -6.63 12.08 1.61
C LEU A 123 -6.32 13.54 1.27
N SER A 124 -5.07 13.97 1.45
CA SER A 124 -4.65 15.37 1.21
C SER A 124 -4.39 15.69 -0.27
N MET A 125 -4.32 14.68 -1.14
CA MET A 125 -4.33 14.90 -2.58
C MET A 125 -5.66 15.57 -2.97
N HIS A 126 -5.61 16.87 -3.32
CA HIS A 126 -6.71 17.83 -3.57
C HIS A 126 -7.90 17.39 -4.47
N THR A 127 -8.00 16.13 -4.87
CA THR A 127 -9.22 15.51 -5.39
C THR A 127 -10.19 15.21 -4.25
N LYS A 128 -11.38 15.83 -4.27
CA LYS A 128 -12.46 15.49 -3.34
C LYS A 128 -13.06 14.13 -3.72
N PHE A 129 -12.88 13.15 -2.83
CA PHE A 129 -13.46 11.82 -2.99
C PHE A 129 -13.85 11.25 -1.62
N PHE A 130 -14.69 10.23 -1.62
CA PHE A 130 -14.91 9.36 -0.48
C PHE A 130 -14.88 7.90 -0.91
N TRP A 131 -14.68 6.99 0.03
CA TRP A 131 -14.78 5.56 -0.24
C TRP A 131 -16.14 5.04 0.21
N ASN A 132 -16.83 4.33 -0.69
CA ASN A 132 -18.08 3.65 -0.40
C ASN A 132 -17.82 2.14 -0.23
N LYS A 133 -18.46 1.50 0.76
CA LYS A 133 -18.39 0.04 0.98
C LYS A 133 -19.76 -0.59 0.80
N SER A 134 -19.83 -1.64 -0.01
CA SER A 134 -21.03 -2.44 -0.22
C SER A 134 -20.65 -3.92 -0.17
N GLY A 135 -20.88 -4.56 0.98
CA GLY A 135 -20.34 -5.88 1.29
C GLY A 135 -18.81 -5.85 1.32
N GLU A 136 -18.15 -6.73 0.54
CA GLU A 136 -16.69 -6.78 0.38
C GLU A 136 -16.16 -5.83 -0.72
N ARG A 137 -17.03 -5.09 -1.39
CA ARG A 137 -16.63 -4.12 -2.43
C ARG A 137 -16.34 -2.77 -1.79
N VAL A 138 -15.25 -2.15 -2.22
CA VAL A 138 -14.84 -0.79 -1.83
C VAL A 138 -14.58 0.00 -3.10
N ASP A 139 -15.33 1.07 -3.31
CA ASP A 139 -15.28 1.94 -4.49
C ASP A 139 -14.84 3.36 -4.09
N LYS A 140 -14.05 4.03 -4.92
CA LYS A 140 -13.61 5.42 -4.71
C LYS A 140 -14.50 6.34 -5.56
N ILE A 141 -15.28 7.20 -4.91
CA ILE A 141 -16.26 8.08 -5.56
C ILE A 141 -15.74 9.51 -5.50
N TYR A 142 -15.52 10.10 -6.67
CA TYR A 142 -15.10 11.50 -6.80
C TYR A 142 -16.32 12.42 -6.84
N TYR A 143 -16.21 13.58 -6.21
CA TYR A 143 -17.24 14.60 -6.22
C TYR A 143 -16.65 16.00 -6.39
N PHE A 144 -17.49 16.92 -6.87
CA PHE A 144 -17.16 18.34 -6.95
C PHE A 144 -18.07 19.07 -5.96
N GLU A 145 -17.54 19.98 -5.17
CA GLU A 145 -18.39 20.99 -4.50
C GLU A 145 -18.68 22.06 -5.55
N MET A 146 -19.97 22.36 -5.75
CA MET A 146 -20.44 23.46 -6.58
C MET A 146 -20.13 24.81 -5.92
#